data_AF-A0A842N2Z2-F1
#
_entry.id   AF-A0A842N2Z2-F1
#
_cell.length_a   1.000
_cell.length_b   1.000
_cell.length_c   1.000
_cell.angle_alpha   90.00
_cell.angle_beta   90.00
_cell.angle_gamma   90.00
#
_symmetry.space_group_name_H-M   'P 1'
#
loop_
_entity.id
_entity.type
_entity.pdbx_description
1 polymer ?
#
loop_
_entity_poly.entity_id
_entity_poly.type
_entity_poly.pdbx_seq_one_letter_code
_entity_poly.pdbx_strand_id
1 'polypeptide(L)'
;MTERVLVVCEKPTAASRVAQALDDDGAPESFSERGVPYHVARRGKLDLIVVSALGHLFFVAQKGGKWTYPIFDYEWVPSHVADKKMARTRRFVEVIGKLSLGVGGYVSACDYDMEGSLIGYMILRHVCGEESVAKARRMRFSTLTDRDLNHAWDEMSDSLDFPLIEAGRIRHEVDWLFGINLTRALTLAVKNATGFYKVLSVGRVQGPTLNFIKEREVEIQTFVPTPFWLIKAEVRLGRKKFALEHEASRIHSDSKAEKIVAECEGKEGDLKELETARTELPPLPPFSLGDLQREAYYKLRYSPRTTLRAAERLYLGALISYPRTSSQRLPPSIDLRRILEGLREQKGYADFASRLLGKSSLRPWQGKKDDPAHPAIHPTGKKPGRLEKVDARVYDLICRRFMASLERSAVRESTRATVDVNGHVFHLKGSRLVEEGWTEVYGPYFRDNGVVLPALKIGRKIPIRKVEAPRRLTRPPPRLNPGSLLALMEREG
;
A
#
# COMPACT_ATOMS: atom_id res chain seq x y z
N MET A 1 20.73 -24.78 -35.89
CA MET A 1 21.16 -23.48 -35.33
C MET A 1 20.29 -23.22 -34.12
N THR A 2 20.89 -22.85 -32.98
CA THR A 2 20.14 -22.42 -31.80
C THR A 2 19.45 -21.09 -32.11
N GLU A 3 18.15 -20.99 -31.90
CA GLU A 3 17.39 -19.77 -32.16
C GLU A 3 17.58 -18.80 -30.99
N ARG A 4 17.89 -17.55 -31.28
CA ARG A 4 18.13 -16.52 -30.25
C ARG A 4 16.88 -15.70 -30.01
N VAL A 5 16.52 -15.49 -28.75
CA VAL A 5 15.37 -14.67 -28.35
C VAL A 5 15.84 -13.57 -27.42
N LEU A 6 15.49 -12.32 -27.71
CA LEU A 6 15.79 -11.19 -26.82
C LEU A 6 14.68 -11.06 -25.77
N VAL A 7 15.04 -11.15 -24.49
CA VAL A 7 14.14 -10.96 -23.35
C VAL A 7 14.46 -9.64 -22.66
N VAL A 8 13.51 -8.70 -22.66
CA VAL A 8 13.66 -7.37 -22.06
C VAL A 8 12.97 -7.33 -20.70
N CYS A 9 13.73 -7.02 -19.65
CA CYS A 9 13.23 -6.81 -18.29
C CYS A 9 13.35 -5.35 -17.86
N GLU A 10 12.67 -4.95 -16.79
CA GLU A 10 12.74 -3.57 -16.30
C GLU A 10 14.04 -3.28 -15.52
N LYS A 11 14.44 -4.20 -14.63
CA LYS A 11 15.53 -4.01 -13.65
C LYS A 11 16.57 -5.12 -13.73
N PRO A 12 17.86 -4.84 -13.44
CA PRO A 12 18.92 -5.85 -13.48
C PRO A 12 18.64 -7.08 -12.61
N THR A 13 18.09 -6.88 -11.41
CA THR A 13 17.74 -7.99 -10.50
C THR A 13 16.61 -8.86 -11.04
N ALA A 14 15.65 -8.26 -11.78
CA ALA A 14 14.61 -9.02 -12.45
C ALA A 14 15.19 -9.80 -13.65
N ALA A 15 16.06 -9.18 -14.45
CA ALA A 15 16.74 -9.87 -15.55
C ALA A 15 17.55 -11.08 -15.08
N SER A 16 18.33 -10.93 -13.99
CA SER A 16 19.07 -12.05 -13.41
C SER A 16 18.16 -13.19 -12.93
N ARG A 17 17.01 -12.85 -12.31
CA ARG A 17 16.00 -13.83 -11.88
C ARG A 17 15.34 -14.57 -13.03
N VAL A 18 14.92 -13.83 -14.05
CA VAL A 18 14.31 -14.38 -15.27
C VAL A 18 15.31 -15.31 -15.97
N ALA A 19 16.56 -14.87 -16.13
CA ALA A 19 17.60 -15.71 -16.72
C ALA A 19 17.82 -16.98 -15.90
N GLN A 20 17.93 -16.87 -14.57
CA GLN A 20 18.15 -18.04 -13.71
C GLN A 20 16.99 -19.03 -13.74
N ALA A 21 15.75 -18.52 -13.70
CA ALA A 21 14.56 -19.37 -13.66
C ALA A 21 14.30 -20.09 -14.99
N LEU A 22 14.66 -19.46 -16.11
CA LEU A 22 14.37 -19.99 -17.45
C LEU A 22 15.50 -20.84 -18.04
N ASP A 23 16.69 -20.78 -17.46
CA ASP A 23 17.83 -21.64 -17.81
C ASP A 23 17.58 -23.09 -17.35
N ASP A 24 17.71 -24.07 -18.25
CA ASP A 24 17.42 -25.47 -17.95
C ASP A 24 18.33 -26.05 -16.85
N ASP A 25 19.58 -25.55 -16.76
CA ASP A 25 20.55 -25.92 -15.73
C ASP A 25 20.50 -24.99 -14.50
N GLY A 26 19.66 -23.94 -14.55
CA GLY A 26 19.55 -22.91 -13.51
C GLY A 26 20.81 -22.06 -13.34
N ALA A 27 21.70 -22.05 -14.34
CA ALA A 27 23.05 -21.47 -14.27
C ALA A 27 23.38 -20.63 -15.53
N PRO A 28 22.63 -19.54 -15.79
CA PRO A 28 22.82 -18.73 -16.99
C PRO A 28 24.20 -18.05 -17.02
N GLU A 29 24.76 -17.93 -18.22
CA GLU A 29 26.00 -17.20 -18.44
C GLU A 29 25.78 -15.70 -18.27
N SER A 30 26.72 -15.00 -17.63
CA SER A 30 26.60 -13.57 -17.32
C SER A 30 27.67 -12.76 -18.05
N PHE A 31 27.25 -11.69 -18.71
CA PHE A 31 28.09 -10.84 -19.54
C PHE A 31 27.91 -9.36 -19.21
N SER A 32 28.84 -8.54 -19.68
CA SER A 32 28.75 -7.09 -19.59
C SER A 32 29.29 -6.45 -20.86
N GLU A 33 28.45 -5.69 -21.56
CA GLU A 33 28.84 -4.87 -22.71
C GLU A 33 28.77 -3.40 -22.30
N ARG A 34 29.87 -2.65 -22.40
CA ARG A 34 29.94 -1.22 -22.02
C ARG A 34 29.42 -0.91 -20.60
N GLY A 35 29.49 -1.88 -19.69
CA GLY A 35 28.99 -1.81 -18.31
C GLY A 35 27.48 -2.02 -18.16
N VAL A 36 26.81 -2.50 -19.21
CA VAL A 36 25.42 -2.97 -19.19
C VAL A 36 25.44 -4.49 -19.02
N PRO A 37 24.97 -5.01 -17.88
CA PRO A 37 24.90 -6.45 -17.65
C PRO A 37 23.78 -7.08 -18.47
N TYR A 38 24.03 -8.26 -19.02
CA TYR A 38 23.04 -9.13 -19.63
C TYR A 38 23.39 -10.59 -19.35
N HIS A 39 22.42 -11.48 -19.52
CA HIS A 39 22.57 -12.91 -19.28
C HIS A 39 22.20 -13.69 -20.53
N VAL A 40 22.78 -14.89 -20.70
CA VAL A 40 22.37 -15.86 -21.72
C VAL A 40 21.93 -17.12 -21.00
N ALA A 41 20.64 -17.45 -21.11
CA ALA A 41 20.05 -18.66 -20.55
C ALA A 41 19.72 -19.65 -21.66
N ARG A 42 20.04 -20.93 -21.48
CA ARG A 42 19.73 -22.00 -22.43
C ARG A 42 18.41 -22.65 -22.02
N ARG A 43 17.45 -22.68 -22.96
CA ARG A 43 16.14 -23.31 -22.76
C ARG A 43 15.79 -24.16 -23.98
N GLY A 44 15.99 -25.46 -23.89
CA GLY A 44 15.86 -26.41 -25.00
C GLY A 44 16.77 -26.04 -26.17
N LYS A 45 16.18 -25.60 -27.29
CA LYS A 45 16.91 -25.16 -28.50
C LYS A 45 17.00 -23.64 -28.63
N LEU A 46 16.68 -22.91 -27.56
CA LEU A 46 16.69 -21.45 -27.51
C LEU A 46 17.85 -20.94 -26.68
N ASP A 47 18.52 -19.90 -27.19
CA ASP A 47 19.41 -19.03 -26.43
C ASP A 47 18.65 -17.75 -26.06
N LEU A 48 18.35 -17.57 -24.78
CA LEU A 48 17.62 -16.42 -24.27
C LEU A 48 18.62 -15.33 -23.87
N ILE A 49 18.65 -14.23 -24.62
CA ILE A 49 19.46 -13.05 -24.29
C ILE A 49 18.62 -12.16 -23.37
N VAL A 50 18.89 -12.19 -22.07
CA VAL A 50 18.12 -11.47 -21.06
C VAL A 50 18.82 -10.18 -20.65
N VAL A 51 18.20 -9.03 -20.93
CA VAL A 51 18.75 -7.69 -20.67
C VAL A 51 17.74 -6.80 -19.97
N SER A 52 18.21 -5.84 -19.16
CA SER A 52 17.32 -4.89 -18.45
C SER A 52 17.39 -3.46 -18.98
N ALA A 53 16.26 -2.76 -18.97
CA ALA A 53 16.09 -1.37 -19.38
C ALA A 53 16.63 -0.31 -18.39
N LEU A 54 16.75 -0.64 -17.10
CA LEU A 54 16.99 0.31 -16.00
C LEU A 54 15.84 1.33 -15.83
N GLY A 55 14.59 0.90 -16.05
CA GLY A 55 13.40 1.75 -16.04
C GLY A 55 13.13 2.40 -17.40
N HIS A 56 12.53 3.61 -17.40
CA HIS A 56 12.18 4.34 -18.62
C HIS A 56 13.40 4.79 -19.42
N LEU A 57 13.53 4.28 -20.66
CA LEU A 57 14.56 4.69 -21.62
C LEU A 57 14.11 5.79 -22.58
N PHE A 58 12.81 6.08 -22.65
CA PHE A 58 12.20 7.10 -23.52
C PHE A 58 11.26 8.00 -22.70
N PHE A 59 11.19 9.28 -23.07
CA PHE A 59 10.31 10.27 -22.44
C PHE A 59 9.71 11.21 -23.47
N VAL A 60 8.59 11.83 -23.12
CA VAL A 60 8.00 12.93 -23.87
C VAL A 60 8.84 14.19 -23.70
N ALA A 61 9.18 14.84 -24.81
CA ALA A 61 9.93 16.09 -24.85
C ALA A 61 9.32 17.07 -25.86
N GLN A 62 9.62 18.36 -25.69
CA GLN A 62 9.18 19.41 -26.60
C GLN A 62 9.95 19.27 -27.92
N LYS A 63 9.22 19.30 -29.04
CA LYS A 63 9.82 19.27 -30.37
C LYS A 63 10.38 20.65 -30.75
N GLY A 64 11.60 20.93 -30.32
CA GLY A 64 12.29 22.20 -30.58
C GLY A 64 11.56 23.44 -30.03
N GLY A 65 12.06 24.63 -30.35
CA GLY A 65 11.40 25.90 -29.99
C GLY A 65 11.81 26.51 -28.65
N LYS A 66 11.22 27.67 -28.34
CA LYS A 66 11.58 28.51 -27.18
C LYS A 66 10.86 28.03 -25.91
N TRP A 67 11.33 28.54 -24.78
CA TRP A 67 10.68 28.34 -23.49
C TRP A 67 9.47 29.27 -23.34
N THR A 68 8.36 28.89 -23.97
CA THR A 68 7.09 29.64 -24.00
C THR A 68 5.91 28.71 -23.70
N TYR A 69 4.70 29.28 -23.58
CA TYR A 69 3.43 28.53 -23.51
C TYR A 69 2.40 29.24 -24.41
N PRO A 70 1.40 28.52 -24.96
CA PRO A 70 1.22 27.08 -24.85
C PRO A 70 2.17 26.27 -25.77
N ILE A 71 2.43 25.02 -25.40
CA ILE A 71 3.19 24.02 -26.17
C ILE A 71 2.32 22.78 -26.36
N PHE A 72 2.15 22.39 -27.63
CA PHE A 72 1.43 21.19 -28.04
C PHE A 72 2.28 20.25 -28.90
N ASP A 73 3.37 20.74 -29.48
CA ASP A 73 4.28 19.91 -30.27
C ASP A 73 5.26 19.15 -29.36
N TYR A 74 5.09 17.83 -29.32
CA TYR A 74 5.92 16.92 -28.54
C TYR A 74 6.30 15.67 -29.33
N GLU A 75 7.32 14.98 -28.84
CA GLU A 75 7.77 13.70 -29.37
C GLU A 75 8.34 12.82 -28.26
N TRP A 76 8.32 11.51 -28.48
CA TRP A 76 9.02 10.55 -27.62
C TRP A 76 10.48 10.46 -28.05
N VAL A 77 11.39 10.81 -27.15
CA VAL A 77 12.83 10.79 -27.42
C VAL A 77 13.56 9.91 -26.41
N PRO A 78 14.76 9.41 -26.75
CA PRO A 78 15.60 8.76 -25.77
C PRO A 78 15.82 9.65 -24.55
N SER A 79 15.76 9.06 -23.37
CA SER A 79 15.84 9.74 -22.08
C SER A 79 17.07 10.63 -21.91
N HIS A 80 18.22 10.25 -22.47
CA HIS A 80 19.44 11.06 -22.46
C HIS A 80 19.37 12.32 -23.34
N VAL A 81 18.45 12.35 -24.31
CA VAL A 81 18.12 13.53 -25.12
C VAL A 81 17.16 14.44 -24.36
N ALA A 82 16.16 13.86 -23.69
CA ALA A 82 15.21 14.62 -22.86
C ALA A 82 15.87 15.25 -21.61
N ASP A 83 16.78 14.54 -20.96
CA ASP A 83 17.54 15.02 -19.80
C ASP A 83 19.00 14.58 -19.87
N LYS A 84 19.92 15.56 -19.96
CA LYS A 84 21.37 15.32 -19.99
C LYS A 84 21.87 14.54 -18.75
N LYS A 85 21.17 14.61 -17.62
CA LYS A 85 21.50 13.83 -16.41
C LYS A 85 21.30 12.33 -16.59
N MET A 86 20.55 11.92 -17.62
CA MET A 86 20.31 10.52 -17.96
C MET A 86 21.34 9.98 -18.96
N ALA A 87 22.52 10.59 -19.11
CA ALA A 87 23.57 10.13 -20.03
C ALA A 87 23.90 8.63 -19.95
N ARG A 88 23.71 7.99 -18.79
CA ARG A 88 23.89 6.53 -18.63
C ARG A 88 22.94 5.72 -19.51
N THR A 89 21.71 6.17 -19.75
CA THR A 89 20.69 5.42 -20.49
C THR A 89 21.02 5.27 -21.98
N ARG A 90 21.83 6.18 -22.53
CA ARG A 90 22.37 6.05 -23.89
C ARG A 90 23.06 4.71 -24.11
N ARG A 91 23.88 4.27 -23.15
CA ARG A 91 24.58 2.98 -23.22
C ARG A 91 23.61 1.80 -23.23
N PHE A 92 22.51 1.87 -22.47
CA PHE A 92 21.49 0.83 -22.46
C PHE A 92 20.77 0.73 -23.81
N VAL A 93 20.39 1.87 -24.40
CA VAL A 93 19.80 1.92 -25.74
C VAL A 93 20.74 1.31 -26.79
N GLU A 94 22.01 1.72 -26.81
CA GLU A 94 23.01 1.19 -27.76
C GLU A 94 23.26 -0.32 -27.58
N VAL A 95 23.39 -0.79 -26.34
CA VAL A 95 23.64 -2.21 -26.06
C VAL A 95 22.42 -3.07 -26.38
N ILE A 96 21.21 -2.66 -26.01
CA ILE A 96 19.99 -3.39 -26.34
C ILE A 96 19.82 -3.47 -27.87
N GLY A 97 20.07 -2.38 -28.60
CA GLY A 97 20.02 -2.37 -30.06
C GLY A 97 21.09 -3.26 -30.71
N LYS A 98 22.26 -3.43 -30.08
CA LYS A 98 23.28 -4.39 -30.52
C LYS A 98 22.82 -5.83 -30.28
N LEU A 99 22.22 -6.11 -29.12
CA LEU A 99 21.75 -7.44 -28.72
C LEU A 99 20.50 -7.89 -29.49
N SER A 100 19.71 -6.96 -30.04
CA SER A 100 18.55 -7.28 -30.89
C SER A 100 18.93 -7.73 -32.30
N LEU A 101 20.18 -7.59 -32.73
CA LEU A 101 20.60 -7.99 -34.07
C LEU A 101 20.68 -9.52 -34.21
N GLY A 102 20.00 -10.06 -35.23
CA GLY A 102 20.05 -11.49 -35.55
C GLY A 102 19.27 -12.40 -34.61
N VAL A 103 18.36 -11.85 -33.81
CA VAL A 103 17.42 -12.64 -32.96
C VAL A 103 16.19 -13.06 -33.77
N GLY A 104 15.68 -14.26 -33.49
CA GLY A 104 14.48 -14.83 -34.10
C GLY A 104 13.16 -14.34 -33.48
N GLY A 105 13.21 -13.89 -32.22
CA GLY A 105 12.03 -13.42 -31.49
C GLY A 105 12.33 -12.47 -30.33
N TYR A 106 11.27 -11.87 -29.81
CA TYR A 106 11.32 -10.89 -28.72
C TYR A 106 10.33 -11.25 -27.61
N VAL A 107 10.72 -11.01 -26.36
CA VAL A 107 9.87 -11.21 -25.19
C VAL A 107 9.97 -9.99 -24.27
N SER A 108 8.82 -9.43 -23.90
CA SER A 108 8.73 -8.44 -22.83
C SER A 108 8.46 -9.15 -21.49
N ALA A 109 9.45 -9.09 -20.61
CA ALA A 109 9.42 -9.57 -19.22
C ALA A 109 9.59 -8.41 -18.22
N CYS A 110 9.12 -7.21 -18.58
CA CYS A 110 8.99 -6.10 -17.63
C CYS A 110 7.88 -6.39 -16.60
N ASP A 111 7.87 -5.67 -15.49
CA ASP A 111 6.85 -5.83 -14.44
C ASP A 111 5.43 -5.71 -15.05
N TYR A 112 4.46 -6.49 -14.56
CA TYR A 112 3.14 -6.63 -15.19
C TYR A 112 2.16 -5.48 -14.84
N ASP A 113 2.59 -4.24 -14.99
CA ASP A 113 1.75 -3.06 -14.84
C ASP A 113 1.79 -2.15 -16.08
N MET A 114 1.11 -1.00 -16.00
CA MET A 114 1.10 0.01 -17.08
C MET A 114 2.51 0.51 -17.41
N GLU A 115 3.38 0.71 -16.41
CA GLU A 115 4.72 1.26 -16.62
C GLU A 115 5.63 0.23 -17.28
N GLY A 116 5.66 -1.00 -16.76
CA GLY A 116 6.47 -2.08 -17.32
C GLY A 116 6.05 -2.43 -18.75
N SER A 117 4.74 -2.43 -19.03
CA SER A 117 4.21 -2.65 -20.38
C SER A 117 4.66 -1.55 -21.35
N LEU A 118 4.58 -0.28 -20.92
CA LEU A 118 5.06 0.86 -21.72
C LEU A 118 6.58 0.82 -21.95
N ILE A 119 7.36 0.50 -20.91
CA ILE A 119 8.83 0.38 -21.01
C ILE A 119 9.22 -0.67 -22.04
N GLY A 120 8.65 -1.87 -21.94
CA GLY A 120 8.92 -2.95 -22.88
C GLY A 120 8.57 -2.55 -24.31
N TYR A 121 7.39 -1.98 -24.51
CA TYR A 121 6.94 -1.50 -25.82
C TYR A 121 7.85 -0.43 -26.43
N MET A 122 8.23 0.60 -25.66
CA MET A 122 9.08 1.69 -26.15
C MET A 122 10.46 1.18 -26.58
N ILE A 123 11.01 0.21 -25.86
CA ILE A 123 12.30 -0.40 -26.18
C ILE A 123 12.20 -1.22 -27.47
N LEU A 124 11.18 -2.08 -27.57
CA LEU A 124 10.96 -2.88 -28.77
C LEU A 124 10.78 -1.95 -29.98
N ARG A 125 9.83 -1.02 -29.92
CA ARG A 125 9.52 -0.11 -31.02
C ARG A 125 10.69 0.76 -31.46
N HIS A 126 11.37 1.42 -30.52
CA HIS A 126 12.35 2.47 -30.84
C HIS A 126 13.81 2.02 -30.81
N VAL A 127 14.11 0.88 -30.19
CA VAL A 127 15.48 0.34 -30.11
C VAL A 127 15.65 -0.90 -30.98
N CYS A 128 14.67 -1.81 -30.95
CA CYS A 128 14.76 -3.09 -31.67
C CYS A 128 14.14 -3.04 -33.08
N GLY A 129 13.41 -1.98 -33.42
CA GLY A 129 12.71 -1.81 -34.69
C GLY A 129 11.19 -1.99 -34.57
N GLU A 130 10.42 -1.32 -35.43
CA GLU A 130 8.96 -1.37 -35.37
C GLU A 130 8.39 -2.78 -35.63
N GLU A 131 9.08 -3.55 -36.46
CA GLU A 131 8.79 -4.95 -36.75
C GLU A 131 8.98 -5.88 -35.53
N SER A 132 9.77 -5.47 -34.55
CA SER A 132 9.97 -6.26 -33.32
C SER A 132 8.70 -6.34 -32.49
N VAL A 133 7.85 -5.30 -32.52
CA VAL A 133 6.59 -5.23 -31.78
C VAL A 133 5.63 -6.32 -32.24
N ALA A 134 5.55 -6.56 -33.56
CA ALA A 134 4.70 -7.60 -34.13
C ALA A 134 5.19 -9.03 -33.84
N LYS A 135 6.48 -9.18 -33.51
CA LYS A 135 7.14 -10.46 -33.16
C LYS A 135 7.32 -10.64 -31.66
N ALA A 136 6.82 -9.73 -30.84
CA ALA A 136 7.05 -9.71 -29.41
C ALA A 136 5.95 -10.42 -28.64
N ARG A 137 6.36 -11.33 -27.75
CA ARG A 137 5.50 -11.98 -26.77
C ARG A 137 5.59 -11.30 -25.41
N ARG A 138 4.61 -11.54 -24.55
CA ARG A 138 4.49 -10.90 -23.23
C ARG A 138 4.38 -11.93 -22.11
N MET A 139 5.39 -11.97 -21.25
CA MET A 139 5.32 -12.71 -19.99
C MET A 139 4.49 -11.92 -18.97
N ARG A 140 3.56 -12.60 -18.30
CA ARG A 140 2.73 -12.03 -17.23
C ARG A 140 2.96 -12.81 -15.94
N PHE A 141 3.55 -12.15 -14.95
CA PHE A 141 3.84 -12.76 -13.65
C PHE A 141 3.56 -11.77 -12.52
N SER A 142 3.15 -12.30 -11.38
CA SER A 142 2.92 -11.54 -10.14
C SER A 142 3.94 -11.85 -9.05
N THR A 143 4.86 -12.78 -9.27
CA THR A 143 6.02 -13.03 -8.40
C THR A 143 7.25 -13.34 -9.26
N LEU A 144 8.44 -13.20 -8.68
CA LEU A 144 9.71 -13.58 -9.30
C LEU A 144 10.23 -14.93 -8.77
N THR A 145 9.30 -15.84 -8.44
CA THR A 145 9.66 -17.22 -8.09
C THR A 145 9.89 -18.04 -9.34
N ASP A 146 10.76 -19.03 -9.26
CA ASP A 146 11.16 -19.84 -10.42
C ASP A 146 9.95 -20.55 -11.04
N ARG A 147 9.02 -21.02 -10.21
CA ARG A 147 7.74 -21.61 -10.65
C ARG A 147 6.92 -20.63 -11.49
N ASP A 148 6.68 -19.44 -10.96
CA ASP A 148 5.81 -18.44 -11.62
C ASP A 148 6.46 -17.91 -12.89
N LEU A 149 7.79 -17.78 -12.92
CA LEU A 149 8.53 -17.36 -14.10
C LEU A 149 8.51 -18.41 -15.21
N ASN A 150 8.68 -19.69 -14.87
CA ASN A 150 8.54 -20.79 -15.83
C ASN A 150 7.11 -20.87 -16.37
N HIS A 151 6.11 -20.82 -15.49
CA HIS A 151 4.71 -20.80 -15.91
C HIS A 151 4.40 -19.59 -16.81
N ALA A 152 4.90 -18.40 -16.47
CA ALA A 152 4.71 -17.20 -17.27
C ALA A 152 5.41 -17.24 -18.63
N TRP A 153 6.46 -18.07 -18.78
CA TRP A 153 7.11 -18.34 -20.06
C TRP A 153 6.28 -19.30 -20.90
N ASP A 154 5.77 -20.37 -20.30
CA ASP A 154 5.01 -21.39 -21.03
C ASP A 154 3.63 -20.84 -21.48
N GLU A 155 3.02 -19.96 -20.68
CA GLU A 155 1.71 -19.34 -20.93
C GLU A 155 1.79 -17.88 -21.43
N MET A 156 2.93 -17.48 -22.02
CA MET A 156 3.10 -16.09 -22.45
C MET A 156 2.16 -15.70 -23.60
N SER A 157 1.67 -14.46 -23.56
CA SER A 157 0.77 -13.92 -24.58
C SER A 157 1.53 -13.69 -25.88
N ASP A 158 0.92 -14.07 -27.02
CA ASP A 158 1.46 -13.82 -28.37
C ASP A 158 1.44 -12.34 -28.77
N SER A 159 0.80 -11.48 -27.97
CA SER A 159 0.79 -10.03 -28.16
C SER A 159 1.15 -9.27 -26.88
N LEU A 160 1.67 -8.06 -27.06
CA LEU A 160 1.87 -7.10 -25.98
C LEU A 160 0.53 -6.58 -25.44
N ASP A 161 0.55 -6.06 -24.20
CA ASP A 161 -0.62 -5.52 -23.52
C ASP A 161 -1.02 -4.12 -24.06
N PHE A 162 -1.43 -4.02 -25.33
CA PHE A 162 -1.71 -2.74 -26.00
C PHE A 162 -2.65 -1.82 -25.20
N PRO A 163 -3.76 -2.28 -24.59
CA PRO A 163 -4.58 -1.41 -23.75
C PRO A 163 -3.82 -0.76 -22.58
N LEU A 164 -2.92 -1.49 -21.92
CA LEU A 164 -2.08 -0.96 -20.85
C LEU A 164 -1.00 -0.02 -21.38
N ILE A 165 -0.40 -0.35 -22.52
CA ILE A 165 0.60 0.46 -23.21
C ILE A 165 0.02 1.81 -23.60
N GLU A 166 -1.14 1.82 -24.26
CA GLU A 166 -1.82 3.03 -24.70
C GLU A 166 -2.23 3.89 -23.50
N ALA A 167 -2.81 3.29 -22.46
CA ALA A 167 -3.15 4.00 -21.22
C ALA A 167 -1.92 4.65 -20.57
N GLY A 168 -0.81 3.91 -20.47
CA GLY A 168 0.46 4.42 -19.97
C GLY A 168 0.98 5.57 -20.83
N ARG A 169 1.00 5.41 -22.16
CA ARG A 169 1.50 6.42 -23.09
C ARG A 169 0.72 7.72 -22.98
N ILE A 170 -0.62 7.65 -23.06
CA ILE A 170 -1.50 8.82 -22.92
C ILE A 170 -1.33 9.47 -21.56
N ARG A 171 -1.17 8.70 -20.47
CA ARG A 171 -0.90 9.26 -19.14
C ARG A 171 0.38 10.11 -19.13
N HIS A 172 1.47 9.60 -19.69
CA HIS A 172 2.75 10.33 -19.78
C HIS A 172 2.62 11.59 -20.65
N GLU A 173 1.94 11.52 -21.79
CA GLU A 173 1.71 12.65 -22.70
C GLU A 173 0.86 13.75 -22.05
N VAL A 174 -0.25 13.38 -21.40
CA VAL A 174 -1.14 14.32 -20.71
C VAL A 174 -0.46 14.93 -19.48
N ASP A 175 0.24 14.12 -18.67
CA ASP A 175 0.98 14.63 -17.52
C ASP A 175 2.07 15.63 -17.96
N TRP A 176 2.73 15.36 -19.09
CA TRP A 176 3.70 16.26 -19.70
C TRP A 176 3.06 17.56 -20.20
N LEU A 177 1.95 17.48 -20.95
CA LEU A 177 1.23 18.64 -21.48
C LEU A 177 0.73 19.56 -20.36
N PHE A 178 0.10 19.01 -19.32
CA PHE A 178 -0.31 19.79 -18.15
C PHE A 178 0.89 20.38 -17.43
N GLY A 179 1.92 19.55 -17.18
CA GLY A 179 3.11 19.94 -16.45
C GLY A 179 3.84 21.12 -17.12
N ILE A 180 4.16 20.99 -18.41
CA ILE A 180 4.94 22.01 -19.13
C ILE A 180 4.17 23.32 -19.29
N ASN A 181 2.89 23.25 -19.68
CA ASN A 181 2.09 24.43 -19.95
C ASN A 181 1.82 25.23 -18.68
N LEU A 182 1.33 24.56 -17.63
CA LEU A 182 0.98 25.25 -16.38
C LEU A 182 2.21 25.73 -15.62
N THR A 183 3.30 24.95 -15.60
CA THR A 183 4.57 25.38 -14.97
C THR A 183 5.12 26.63 -15.65
N ARG A 184 5.12 26.68 -16.99
CA ARG A 184 5.60 27.84 -17.75
C ARG A 184 4.69 29.05 -17.57
N ALA A 185 3.37 28.87 -17.61
CA ALA A 185 2.41 29.94 -17.40
C ALA A 185 2.58 30.59 -16.02
N LEU A 186 2.63 29.79 -14.94
CA LEU A 186 2.83 30.28 -13.57
C LEU A 186 4.16 31.00 -13.41
N THR A 187 5.24 30.38 -13.89
CA THR A 187 6.59 30.94 -13.76
C THR A 187 6.72 32.26 -14.53
N LEU A 188 6.19 32.35 -15.76
CA LEU A 188 6.23 33.59 -16.55
C LEU A 188 5.33 34.67 -15.96
N ALA A 189 4.15 34.32 -15.44
CA ALA A 189 3.28 35.28 -14.77
C ALA A 189 3.99 35.94 -13.57
N VAL A 190 4.64 35.14 -12.71
CA VAL A 190 5.39 35.66 -11.56
C VAL A 190 6.60 36.46 -12.01
N LYS A 191 7.36 35.97 -12.99
CA LYS A 191 8.50 36.70 -13.55
C LYS A 191 8.09 38.07 -14.08
N ASN A 192 7.00 38.13 -14.84
CA ASN A 192 6.52 39.37 -15.46
C ASN A 192 5.96 40.35 -14.42
N ALA A 193 5.28 39.85 -13.38
CA ALA A 193 4.69 40.69 -12.34
C ALA A 193 5.71 41.21 -11.32
N THR A 194 6.76 40.44 -11.03
CA THR A 194 7.68 40.73 -9.91
C THR A 194 9.13 40.97 -10.33
N GLY A 195 9.49 40.68 -11.58
CA GLY A 195 10.88 40.63 -12.04
C GLY A 195 11.67 39.41 -11.56
N PHE A 196 11.14 38.64 -10.60
CA PHE A 196 11.83 37.49 -10.00
C PHE A 196 11.59 36.20 -10.79
N TYR A 197 12.66 35.52 -11.19
CA TYR A 197 12.58 34.23 -11.89
C TYR A 197 12.81 33.06 -10.94
N LYS A 198 11.77 32.25 -10.72
CA LYS A 198 11.87 30.94 -10.08
C LYS A 198 10.88 29.99 -10.73
N VAL A 199 11.33 28.80 -11.09
CA VAL A 199 10.48 27.78 -11.67
C VAL A 199 9.43 27.34 -10.64
N LEU A 200 8.16 27.53 -10.99
CA LEU A 200 7.00 27.12 -10.20
C LEU A 200 6.38 25.88 -10.84
N SER A 201 6.69 24.70 -10.32
CA SER A 201 6.20 23.44 -10.85
C SER A 201 4.76 23.17 -10.39
N VAL A 202 3.93 22.75 -11.34
CA VAL A 202 2.63 22.13 -11.08
C VAL A 202 2.45 21.00 -12.07
N GLY A 203 1.68 19.99 -11.68
CA GLY A 203 1.30 18.88 -12.54
C GLY A 203 -0.16 18.52 -12.32
N ARG A 204 -0.71 17.74 -13.26
CA ARG A 204 -2.12 17.34 -13.28
C ARG A 204 -2.61 16.80 -11.92
N VAL A 205 -1.79 16.00 -11.23
CA VAL A 205 -2.11 15.44 -9.91
C VAL A 205 -1.54 16.26 -8.74
N GLN A 206 -0.38 16.88 -8.92
CA GLN A 206 0.30 17.65 -7.87
C GLN A 206 -0.51 18.87 -7.43
N GLY A 207 -1.13 19.58 -8.38
CA GLY A 207 -1.96 20.77 -8.10
C GLY A 207 -3.17 20.44 -7.22
N PRO A 208 -4.06 19.51 -7.64
CA PRO A 208 -5.19 19.07 -6.83
C PRO A 208 -4.78 18.49 -5.47
N THR A 209 -3.69 17.72 -5.42
CA THR A 209 -3.17 17.18 -4.15
C THR A 209 -2.76 18.28 -3.18
N LEU A 210 -2.09 19.33 -3.67
CA LEU A 210 -1.76 20.50 -2.87
C LEU A 210 -3.02 21.25 -2.42
N ASN A 211 -4.05 21.30 -3.26
CA ASN A 211 -5.32 21.94 -2.91
C ASN A 211 -6.01 21.25 -1.72
N PHE A 212 -6.00 19.92 -1.63
CA PHE A 212 -6.52 19.22 -0.43
C PHE A 212 -5.82 19.64 0.87
N ILE A 213 -4.51 19.87 0.82
CA ILE A 213 -3.74 20.33 1.97
C ILE A 213 -4.12 21.78 2.32
N LYS A 214 -4.21 22.64 1.30
CA LYS A 214 -4.65 24.03 1.45
C LYS A 214 -6.04 24.11 2.08
N GLU A 215 -7.01 23.38 1.54
CA GLU A 215 -8.40 23.38 2.03
C GLU A 215 -8.49 22.94 3.49
N ARG A 216 -7.77 21.86 3.85
CA ARG A 216 -7.69 21.43 5.26
C ARG A 216 -7.06 22.50 6.15
N GLU A 217 -6.01 23.18 5.69
CA GLU A 217 -5.37 24.22 6.50
C GLU A 217 -6.27 25.45 6.65
N VAL A 218 -6.99 25.86 5.60
CA VAL A 218 -8.00 26.93 5.68
C VAL A 218 -9.09 26.54 6.67
N GLU A 219 -9.65 25.33 6.56
CA GLU A 219 -10.67 24.82 7.48
C GLU A 219 -10.20 24.88 8.94
N ILE A 220 -8.93 24.53 9.22
CA ILE A 220 -8.34 24.62 10.56
C ILE A 220 -8.20 26.07 11.02
N GLN A 221 -7.72 26.96 10.14
CA GLN A 221 -7.48 28.37 10.48
C GLN A 221 -8.77 29.16 10.68
N THR A 222 -9.84 28.80 9.99
CA THR A 222 -11.15 29.44 10.12
C THR A 222 -12.07 28.75 11.12
N PHE A 223 -11.62 27.67 11.77
CA PHE A 223 -12.42 26.94 12.76
C PHE A 223 -12.57 27.75 14.04
N VAL A 224 -13.81 27.95 14.49
CA VAL A 224 -14.14 28.61 15.76
C VAL A 224 -14.50 27.54 16.80
N PRO A 225 -13.64 27.29 17.81
CA PRO A 225 -13.94 26.31 18.85
C PRO A 225 -15.13 26.71 19.70
N THR A 226 -16.06 25.78 19.88
CA THR A 226 -17.24 25.93 20.73
C THR A 226 -17.07 25.14 22.03
N PRO A 227 -17.42 25.72 23.19
CA PRO A 227 -17.32 25.02 24.46
C PRO A 227 -18.37 23.93 24.60
N PHE A 228 -17.98 22.85 25.27
CA PHE A 228 -18.87 21.80 25.74
C PHE A 228 -18.31 21.18 27.02
N TRP A 229 -19.17 20.58 27.83
CA TRP A 229 -18.82 19.90 29.07
C TRP A 229 -19.08 18.41 28.89
N LEU A 230 -18.17 17.59 29.44
CA LEU A 230 -18.35 16.15 29.55
C LEU A 230 -18.61 15.81 31.00
N ILE A 231 -19.79 15.29 31.34
CA ILE A 231 -20.05 14.87 32.71
C ILE A 231 -19.45 13.49 32.92
N LYS A 232 -18.54 13.40 33.89
CA LYS A 232 -17.85 12.16 34.25
C LYS A 232 -18.01 11.92 35.75
N ALA A 233 -18.48 10.73 36.09
CA ALA A 233 -18.54 10.27 37.48
C ALA A 233 -17.43 9.24 37.74
N GLU A 234 -16.84 9.26 38.93
CA GLU A 234 -15.91 8.21 39.37
C GLU A 234 -16.64 7.22 40.29
N VAL A 235 -16.53 5.93 39.96
CA VAL A 235 -16.95 4.84 40.83
C VAL A 235 -15.76 4.00 41.25
N ARG A 236 -15.80 3.53 42.50
CA ARG A 236 -14.90 2.47 42.98
C ARG A 236 -15.63 1.13 43.03
N LEU A 237 -15.16 0.17 42.23
CA LEU A 237 -15.65 -1.22 42.25
C LEU A 237 -14.49 -2.12 42.71
N GLY A 238 -14.58 -2.61 43.95
CA GLY A 238 -13.48 -3.33 44.60
C GLY A 238 -12.27 -2.43 44.87
N ARG A 239 -11.09 -2.80 44.36
CA ARG A 239 -9.85 -2.02 44.50
C ARG A 239 -9.59 -1.05 43.35
N LYS A 240 -10.39 -1.09 42.27
CA LYS A 240 -10.19 -0.29 41.06
C LYS A 240 -11.19 0.86 40.97
N LYS A 241 -10.76 1.94 40.32
CA LYS A 241 -11.59 3.09 39.94
C LYS A 241 -12.00 2.96 38.48
N PHE A 242 -13.23 3.33 38.18
CA PHE A 242 -13.78 3.35 36.84
C PHE A 242 -14.47 4.70 36.60
N ALA A 243 -14.43 5.16 35.37
CA ALA A 243 -15.17 6.35 34.94
C ALA A 243 -16.52 5.91 34.39
N LEU A 244 -17.58 6.60 34.81
CA LEU A 244 -18.86 6.58 34.13
C LEU A 244 -18.98 7.82 33.25
N GLU A 245 -19.55 7.63 32.08
CA GLU A 245 -19.86 8.70 31.13
C GLU A 245 -21.37 8.95 31.17
N HIS A 246 -21.78 10.20 31.35
CA HIS A 246 -23.20 10.56 31.24
C HIS A 246 -23.74 10.24 29.83
N GLU A 247 -25.03 9.91 29.71
CA GLU A 247 -25.64 9.55 28.42
C GLU A 247 -25.48 10.66 27.37
N ALA A 248 -25.64 11.91 27.83
CA ALA A 248 -25.39 13.09 27.03
C ALA A 248 -23.89 13.21 26.79
N SER A 249 -23.46 12.78 25.60
CA SER A 249 -22.05 12.79 25.19
C SER A 249 -21.41 14.19 25.18
N ARG A 250 -22.21 15.26 25.11
CA ARG A 250 -21.79 16.67 25.23
C ARG A 250 -22.92 17.51 25.81
N ILE A 251 -22.57 18.38 26.76
CA ILE A 251 -23.46 19.42 27.28
C ILE A 251 -22.93 20.77 26.80
N HIS A 252 -23.80 21.67 26.32
CA HIS A 252 -23.39 22.96 25.74
C HIS A 252 -23.69 24.17 26.62
N SER A 253 -24.15 23.95 27.85
CA SER A 253 -24.48 24.98 28.84
C SER A 253 -23.76 24.68 30.14
N ASP A 254 -23.02 25.67 30.63
CA ASP A 254 -22.29 25.62 31.89
C ASP A 254 -23.23 25.38 33.07
N SER A 255 -24.31 26.17 33.15
CA SER A 255 -25.32 26.03 34.21
C SER A 255 -26.00 24.66 34.23
N LYS A 256 -26.25 24.05 33.05
CA LYS A 256 -26.76 22.66 32.99
C LYS A 256 -25.72 21.67 33.51
N ALA A 257 -24.44 21.85 33.17
CA ALA A 257 -23.37 20.98 33.61
C ALA A 257 -23.17 21.05 35.14
N GLU A 258 -23.14 22.26 35.70
CA GLU A 258 -23.06 22.50 37.16
C GLU A 258 -24.24 21.89 37.90
N LYS A 259 -25.46 22.06 37.36
CA LYS A 259 -26.68 21.47 37.94
C LYS A 259 -26.57 19.94 38.03
N ILE A 260 -26.13 19.28 36.97
CA ILE A 260 -25.96 17.82 36.96
C ILE A 260 -24.91 17.37 37.97
N VAL A 261 -23.78 18.09 38.06
CA VAL A 261 -22.74 17.80 39.06
C VAL A 261 -23.31 17.87 40.48
N ALA A 262 -24.00 18.97 40.81
CA ALA A 262 -24.59 19.18 42.14
C ALA A 262 -25.67 18.13 42.48
N GLU A 263 -26.45 17.70 41.48
CA GLU A 263 -27.51 16.70 41.66
C GLU A 263 -26.95 15.27 41.80
N CYS A 264 -25.73 14.98 41.31
CA CYS A 264 -25.16 13.63 41.30
C CYS A 264 -24.03 13.40 42.32
N GLU A 265 -23.26 14.42 42.67
CA GLU A 265 -22.08 14.26 43.52
C GLU A 265 -22.44 13.88 44.97
N GLY A 266 -21.74 12.88 45.51
CA GLY A 266 -21.99 12.34 46.84
C GLY A 266 -23.26 11.50 46.96
N LYS A 267 -23.96 11.23 45.85
CA LYS A 267 -25.21 10.44 45.82
C LYS A 267 -24.93 8.96 45.53
N GLU A 268 -25.96 8.14 45.68
CA GLU A 268 -25.95 6.74 45.25
C GLU A 268 -26.64 6.60 43.89
N GLY A 269 -26.00 5.87 42.98
CA GLY A 269 -26.60 5.49 41.71
C GLY A 269 -27.17 4.08 41.76
N ASP A 270 -28.31 3.87 41.14
CA ASP A 270 -28.92 2.56 40.97
C ASP A 270 -28.46 1.93 39.65
N LEU A 271 -27.87 0.73 39.71
CA LEU A 271 -27.64 -0.05 38.50
C LEU A 271 -28.99 -0.60 38.01
N LYS A 272 -29.57 0.08 37.00
CA LYS A 272 -30.89 -0.26 36.42
C LYS A 272 -30.77 -1.37 35.38
N GLU A 273 -29.69 -1.37 34.60
CA GLU A 273 -29.54 -2.26 33.46
C GLU A 273 -28.10 -2.74 33.29
N LEU A 274 -27.94 -3.98 32.84
CA LEU A 274 -26.67 -4.60 32.51
C LEU A 274 -26.79 -5.37 31.19
N GLU A 275 -26.25 -4.79 30.12
CA GLU A 275 -26.23 -5.41 28.80
C GLU A 275 -24.85 -6.00 28.53
N THR A 276 -24.81 -7.21 27.96
CA THR A 276 -23.58 -7.80 27.44
C THR A 276 -23.82 -8.27 26.01
N ALA A 277 -23.00 -7.80 25.09
CA ALA A 277 -23.06 -8.16 23.69
C ALA A 277 -21.72 -8.75 23.23
N ARG A 278 -21.80 -9.80 22.41
CA ARG A 278 -20.64 -10.35 21.71
C ARG A 278 -20.63 -9.84 20.29
N THR A 279 -19.47 -9.38 19.84
CA THR A 279 -19.28 -8.85 18.49
C THR A 279 -18.06 -9.53 17.88
N GLU A 280 -18.24 -10.08 16.68
CA GLU A 280 -17.12 -10.57 15.89
C GLU A 280 -16.30 -9.40 15.35
N LEU A 281 -14.99 -9.55 15.46
CA LEU A 281 -14.00 -8.69 14.84
C LEU A 281 -13.37 -9.51 13.71
N PRO A 282 -13.86 -9.38 12.47
CA PRO A 282 -13.31 -10.15 11.36
C PRO A 282 -11.85 -9.76 11.10
N PRO A 283 -11.03 -10.66 10.52
CA PRO A 283 -9.71 -10.30 10.05
C PRO A 283 -9.77 -9.17 9.02
N LEU A 284 -8.66 -8.43 8.89
CA LEU A 284 -8.51 -7.52 7.76
C LEU A 284 -8.03 -8.31 6.53
N PRO A 285 -8.46 -7.90 5.32
CA PRO A 285 -8.08 -8.61 4.11
C PRO A 285 -6.59 -8.47 3.80
N PRO A 286 -6.05 -9.35 2.93
CA PRO A 286 -4.72 -9.21 2.35
C PRO A 286 -4.49 -7.80 1.81
N PHE A 287 -3.24 -7.34 1.83
CA PHE A 287 -2.91 -5.95 1.55
C PHE A 287 -3.06 -5.61 0.06
N SER A 288 -3.75 -4.51 -0.24
CA SER A 288 -3.40 -3.68 -1.40
C SER A 288 -2.20 -2.78 -1.07
N LEU A 289 -1.61 -2.12 -2.07
CA LEU A 289 -0.51 -1.16 -1.83
C LEU A 289 -0.93 -0.04 -0.87
N GLY A 290 -2.12 0.53 -1.08
CA GLY A 290 -2.67 1.60 -0.26
C GLY A 290 -2.86 1.19 1.19
N ASP A 291 -3.35 -0.03 1.42
CA ASP A 291 -3.52 -0.59 2.77
C ASP A 291 -2.16 -0.78 3.45
N LEU A 292 -1.19 -1.38 2.75
CA LEU A 292 0.15 -1.59 3.27
C LEU A 292 0.82 -0.27 3.64
N GLN A 293 0.72 0.75 2.77
CA GLN A 293 1.32 2.07 3.02
C GLN A 293 0.68 2.78 4.21
N ARG A 294 -0.66 2.78 4.31
CA ARG A 294 -1.37 3.39 5.44
C ARG A 294 -1.03 2.67 6.73
N GLU A 295 -1.04 1.35 6.75
CA GLU A 295 -0.77 0.61 7.97
C GLU A 295 0.69 0.67 8.41
N ALA A 296 1.63 0.59 7.47
CA ALA A 296 3.05 0.82 7.77
C ALA A 296 3.29 2.23 8.34
N TYR A 297 2.55 3.25 7.88
CA TYR A 297 2.61 4.58 8.46
C TYR A 297 2.12 4.61 9.92
N TYR A 298 0.97 3.99 10.21
CA TYR A 298 0.39 3.98 11.56
C TYR A 298 1.17 3.09 12.55
N LYS A 299 1.62 1.92 12.11
CA LYS A 299 2.23 0.88 12.96
C LYS A 299 3.75 0.98 13.00
N LEU A 300 4.39 1.31 11.87
CA LEU A 300 5.84 1.30 11.72
C LEU A 300 6.47 2.70 11.64
N ARG A 301 5.64 3.75 11.43
CA ARG A 301 6.05 5.15 11.19
C ARG A 301 6.84 5.34 9.90
N TYR A 302 6.58 4.51 8.89
CA TYR A 302 7.21 4.62 7.57
C TYR A 302 6.34 5.41 6.58
N SER A 303 6.98 6.29 5.81
CA SER A 303 6.29 7.03 4.75
C SER A 303 5.81 6.08 3.64
N PRO A 304 4.76 6.42 2.86
CA PRO A 304 4.32 5.62 1.72
C PRO A 304 5.45 5.27 0.74
N ARG A 305 6.36 6.23 0.47
CA ARG A 305 7.54 6.04 -0.38
C ARG A 305 8.54 5.04 0.22
N THR A 306 8.80 5.13 1.52
CA THR A 306 9.69 4.18 2.23
C THR A 306 9.12 2.77 2.16
N THR A 307 7.82 2.61 2.42
CA THR A 307 7.13 1.32 2.37
C THR A 307 7.13 0.72 0.97
N LEU A 308 6.81 1.50 -0.07
CA LEU A 308 6.84 1.02 -1.46
C LEU A 308 8.25 0.55 -1.85
N ARG A 309 9.29 1.32 -1.52
CA ARG A 309 10.68 0.93 -1.81
C ARG A 309 11.09 -0.37 -1.13
N ALA A 310 10.64 -0.59 0.10
CA ALA A 310 10.88 -1.84 0.82
C ALA A 310 10.13 -3.01 0.16
N ALA A 311 8.85 -2.82 -0.16
CA ALA A 311 8.04 -3.83 -0.85
C ALA A 311 8.63 -4.19 -2.23
N GLU A 312 9.08 -3.20 -3.01
CA GLU A 312 9.77 -3.44 -4.29
C GLU A 312 11.04 -4.27 -4.12
N ARG A 313 11.87 -4.00 -3.10
CA ARG A 313 13.05 -4.82 -2.82
C ARG A 313 12.68 -6.25 -2.41
N LEU A 314 11.64 -6.42 -1.59
CA LEU A 314 11.15 -7.74 -1.19
C LEU A 314 10.61 -8.52 -2.40
N TYR A 315 9.90 -7.86 -3.31
CA TYR A 315 9.43 -8.45 -4.57
C TYR A 315 10.59 -8.86 -5.49
N LEU A 316 11.59 -7.99 -5.69
CA LEU A 316 12.81 -8.33 -6.44
C LEU A 316 13.61 -9.46 -5.77
N GLY A 317 13.47 -9.62 -4.46
CA GLY A 317 13.93 -10.77 -3.67
C GLY A 317 13.06 -12.03 -3.80
N ALA A 318 11.96 -11.98 -4.57
CA ALA A 318 10.91 -12.99 -4.67
C ALA A 318 10.36 -13.45 -3.32
N LEU A 319 10.31 -12.54 -2.34
CA LEU A 319 9.81 -12.81 -0.99
C LEU A 319 8.33 -12.49 -0.86
N ILE A 320 7.84 -11.55 -1.67
CA ILE A 320 6.43 -11.17 -1.75
C ILE A 320 5.99 -11.08 -3.22
N SER A 321 4.68 -11.08 -3.45
CA SER A 321 4.09 -10.76 -4.74
C SER A 321 4.27 -9.29 -5.13
N TYR A 322 3.97 -8.99 -6.39
CA TYR A 322 4.10 -7.67 -6.96
C TYR A 322 3.33 -6.62 -6.12
N PRO A 323 4.01 -5.58 -5.61
CA PRO A 323 3.43 -4.74 -4.58
C PRO A 323 2.54 -3.64 -5.12
N ARG A 324 2.48 -3.41 -6.44
CA ARG A 324 1.66 -2.35 -7.04
C ARG A 324 0.33 -2.90 -7.53
N THR A 325 -0.50 -3.30 -6.58
CA THR A 325 -1.85 -3.82 -6.81
C THR A 325 -2.86 -3.05 -5.95
N SER A 326 -4.04 -2.84 -6.51
CA SER A 326 -5.21 -2.35 -5.75
C SER A 326 -6.01 -3.49 -5.12
N SER A 327 -5.71 -4.75 -5.47
CA SER A 327 -6.45 -5.92 -5.03
C SER A 327 -6.28 -6.16 -3.53
N GLN A 328 -7.37 -6.57 -2.91
CA GLN A 328 -7.43 -7.12 -1.56
C GLN A 328 -7.84 -8.59 -1.59
N ARG A 329 -7.66 -9.25 -2.76
CA ARG A 329 -8.13 -10.60 -3.03
C ARG A 329 -6.99 -11.54 -3.38
N LEU A 330 -7.03 -12.75 -2.82
CA LEU A 330 -6.15 -13.85 -3.21
C LEU A 330 -6.95 -14.87 -4.04
N PRO A 331 -6.72 -14.99 -5.35
CA PRO A 331 -7.44 -15.93 -6.20
C PRO A 331 -7.15 -17.39 -5.83
N PRO A 332 -8.06 -18.33 -6.15
CA PRO A 332 -7.89 -19.76 -5.84
C PRO A 332 -6.66 -20.42 -6.48
N SER A 333 -6.10 -19.82 -7.54
CA SER A 333 -4.88 -20.29 -8.19
C SER A 333 -3.62 -20.15 -7.32
N ILE A 334 -3.66 -19.33 -6.27
CA ILE A 334 -2.55 -19.21 -5.32
C ILE A 334 -2.54 -20.41 -4.38
N ASP A 335 -1.42 -21.11 -4.36
CA ASP A 335 -1.16 -22.23 -3.47
C ASP A 335 -0.85 -21.75 -2.03
N LEU A 336 -1.92 -21.49 -1.27
CA LEU A 336 -1.83 -21.00 0.11
C LEU A 336 -1.10 -21.99 1.04
N ARG A 337 -1.22 -23.31 0.78
CA ARG A 337 -0.56 -24.33 1.60
C ARG A 337 0.95 -24.28 1.42
N ARG A 338 1.43 -24.21 0.18
CA ARG A 338 2.86 -24.06 -0.11
C ARG A 338 3.46 -22.79 0.51
N ILE A 339 2.75 -21.67 0.46
CA ILE A 339 3.21 -20.43 1.12
C ILE A 339 3.36 -20.66 2.63
N LEU A 340 2.38 -21.29 3.27
CA LEU A 340 2.42 -21.59 4.71
C LEU A 340 3.52 -22.60 5.07
N GLU A 341 3.80 -23.60 4.22
CA GLU A 341 4.91 -24.53 4.41
C GLU A 341 6.26 -23.79 4.44
N GLY A 342 6.46 -22.85 3.51
CA GLY A 342 7.66 -22.00 3.52
C GLY A 342 7.73 -21.05 4.71
N LEU A 343 6.60 -20.50 5.17
CA LEU A 343 6.54 -19.69 6.40
C LEU A 343 6.77 -20.53 7.66
N ARG A 344 6.41 -21.81 7.67
CA ARG A 344 6.65 -22.72 8.81
C ARG A 344 8.13 -22.86 9.15
N GLU A 345 9.00 -22.76 8.15
CA GLU A 345 10.46 -22.85 8.29
C GLU A 345 11.13 -21.56 8.80
N GLN A 346 10.32 -20.52 9.06
CA GLN A 346 10.79 -19.21 9.46
C GLN A 346 10.45 -18.94 10.93
N LYS A 347 11.48 -18.59 11.71
CA LYS A 347 11.35 -18.28 13.13
C LYS A 347 10.40 -17.09 13.32
N GLY A 348 9.39 -17.26 14.17
CA GLY A 348 8.36 -16.25 14.44
C GLY A 348 7.05 -16.44 13.68
N TYR A 349 7.03 -17.34 12.67
CA TYR A 349 5.82 -17.73 11.92
C TYR A 349 5.48 -19.22 12.07
N ALA A 350 6.45 -20.05 12.46
CA ALA A 350 6.35 -21.52 12.56
C ALA A 350 5.05 -22.03 13.20
N ASP A 351 4.73 -21.56 14.40
CA ASP A 351 3.57 -22.05 15.17
C ASP A 351 2.25 -21.67 14.50
N PHE A 352 2.12 -20.42 14.05
CA PHE A 352 0.94 -19.92 13.34
C PHE A 352 0.73 -20.66 12.01
N ALA A 353 1.80 -20.83 11.23
CA ALA A 353 1.75 -21.53 9.96
C ALA A 353 1.38 -23.01 10.15
N SER A 354 1.93 -23.68 11.16
CA SER A 354 1.61 -25.09 11.47
C SER A 354 0.14 -25.26 11.85
N ARG A 355 -0.40 -24.36 12.67
CA ARG A 355 -1.83 -24.36 13.03
C ARG A 355 -2.73 -24.14 11.82
N LEU A 356 -2.37 -23.22 10.93
CA LEU A 356 -3.11 -22.97 9.69
C LEU A 356 -3.06 -24.18 8.74
N LEU A 357 -1.91 -24.83 8.60
CA LEU A 357 -1.76 -26.04 7.77
C LEU A 357 -2.63 -27.20 8.26
N GLY A 358 -2.86 -27.31 9.57
CA GLY A 358 -3.77 -28.29 10.18
C GLY A 358 -5.26 -28.08 9.89
N LYS A 359 -5.66 -26.94 9.28
CA LYS A 359 -7.06 -26.69 8.90
C LYS A 359 -7.44 -27.50 7.65
N SER A 360 -8.68 -27.99 7.63
CA SER A 360 -9.25 -28.70 6.46
C SER A 360 -9.39 -27.77 5.25
N SER A 361 -9.78 -26.51 5.47
CA SER A 361 -9.93 -25.48 4.43
C SER A 361 -9.20 -24.21 4.81
N LEU A 362 -8.48 -23.62 3.86
CA LEU A 362 -7.89 -22.29 3.96
C LEU A 362 -8.73 -21.32 3.12
N ARG A 363 -9.42 -20.39 3.78
CA ARG A 363 -10.24 -19.36 3.12
C ARG A 363 -9.79 -17.99 3.62
N PRO A 364 -9.08 -17.21 2.79
CA PRO A 364 -8.70 -15.86 3.19
C PRO A 364 -9.93 -14.97 3.29
N TRP A 365 -9.93 -14.07 4.27
CA TRP A 365 -10.90 -13.00 4.36
C TRP A 365 -10.65 -12.00 3.23
N GLN A 366 -11.46 -12.06 2.18
CA GLN A 366 -11.27 -11.25 0.98
C GLN A 366 -11.77 -9.81 1.18
N GLY A 367 -11.07 -8.84 0.60
CA GLY A 367 -11.56 -7.47 0.53
C GLY A 367 -12.49 -7.22 -0.65
N LYS A 368 -12.96 -5.97 -0.73
CA LYS A 368 -13.87 -5.51 -1.81
C LYS A 368 -13.13 -5.07 -3.07
N LYS A 369 -11.92 -4.52 -2.92
CA LYS A 369 -11.11 -4.06 -4.04
C LYS A 369 -10.52 -5.25 -4.78
N ASP A 370 -10.53 -5.19 -6.10
CA ASP A 370 -9.99 -6.21 -6.98
C ASP A 370 -9.11 -5.57 -8.06
N ASP A 371 -8.16 -6.34 -8.55
CA ASP A 371 -7.24 -5.98 -9.64
C ASP A 371 -7.13 -7.21 -10.54
N PRO A 372 -7.63 -7.16 -11.78
CA PRO A 372 -7.62 -8.32 -12.67
C PRO A 372 -6.22 -8.85 -12.99
N ALA A 373 -5.19 -7.99 -12.93
CA ALA A 373 -3.82 -8.35 -13.28
C ALA A 373 -3.05 -8.98 -12.12
N HIS A 374 -3.34 -8.52 -10.89
CA HIS A 374 -2.53 -8.86 -9.73
C HIS A 374 -3.37 -9.26 -8.52
N PRO A 375 -3.00 -10.36 -7.83
CA PRO A 375 -3.57 -10.65 -6.53
C PRO A 375 -3.07 -9.64 -5.49
N ALA A 376 -3.73 -9.59 -4.34
CA ALA A 376 -3.25 -8.84 -3.18
C ALA A 376 -1.81 -9.21 -2.79
N ILE A 377 -1.13 -8.29 -2.11
CA ILE A 377 0.24 -8.45 -1.65
C ILE A 377 0.30 -9.58 -0.61
N HIS A 378 1.08 -10.61 -0.90
CA HIS A 378 1.25 -11.80 -0.05
C HIS A 378 2.70 -12.31 -0.10
N PRO A 379 3.16 -13.04 0.94
CA PRO A 379 4.47 -13.68 0.91
C PRO A 379 4.48 -14.87 -0.06
N THR A 380 5.62 -15.14 -0.68
CA THR A 380 5.79 -16.29 -1.59
C THR A 380 6.10 -17.60 -0.86
N GLY A 381 6.35 -17.54 0.45
CA GLY A 381 6.86 -18.65 1.25
C GLY A 381 8.39 -18.79 1.20
N LYS A 382 9.08 -18.15 0.24
CA LYS A 382 10.54 -18.18 0.16
C LYS A 382 11.15 -17.61 1.44
N LYS A 383 12.07 -18.38 2.05
CA LYS A 383 12.82 -17.95 3.23
C LYS A 383 13.74 -16.77 2.87
N PRO A 384 13.65 -15.64 3.58
CA PRO A 384 14.53 -14.52 3.33
C PRO A 384 15.95 -14.82 3.81
N GLY A 385 16.94 -14.27 3.08
CA GLY A 385 18.28 -14.08 3.63
C GLY A 385 18.30 -12.95 4.67
N ARG A 386 19.46 -12.32 4.87
CA ARG A 386 19.54 -11.14 5.74
C ARG A 386 18.79 -9.97 5.10
N LEU A 387 17.75 -9.49 5.78
CA LEU A 387 17.01 -8.30 5.38
C LEU A 387 17.47 -7.06 6.16
N GLU A 388 17.44 -5.92 5.49
CA GLU A 388 17.57 -4.62 6.14
C GLU A 388 16.41 -4.38 7.12
N LYS A 389 16.65 -3.57 8.15
CA LYS A 389 15.66 -3.37 9.24
C LYS A 389 14.28 -2.93 8.74
N VAL A 390 14.23 -2.04 7.76
CA VAL A 390 12.98 -1.56 7.18
C VAL A 390 12.27 -2.69 6.41
N ASP A 391 13.02 -3.41 5.59
CA ASP A 391 12.51 -4.49 4.74
C ASP A 391 11.99 -5.65 5.59
N ALA A 392 12.72 -6.01 6.66
CA ALA A 392 12.31 -7.02 7.62
C ALA A 392 10.97 -6.68 8.30
N ARG A 393 10.76 -5.41 8.69
CA ARG A 393 9.50 -4.99 9.34
C ARG A 393 8.34 -4.92 8.37
N VAL A 394 8.57 -4.51 7.12
CA VAL A 394 7.53 -4.52 6.07
C VAL A 394 7.18 -5.97 5.69
N TYR A 395 8.17 -6.86 5.58
CA TYR A 395 7.96 -8.28 5.35
C TYR A 395 7.15 -8.94 6.48
N ASP A 396 7.49 -8.66 7.74
CA ASP A 396 6.74 -9.19 8.89
C ASP A 396 5.29 -8.70 8.91
N LEU A 397 5.05 -7.43 8.59
CA LEU A 397 3.70 -6.88 8.47
C LEU A 397 2.89 -7.63 7.41
N ILE A 398 3.46 -7.88 6.22
CA ILE A 398 2.83 -8.62 5.12
C ILE A 398 2.55 -10.07 5.53
N CYS A 399 3.53 -10.78 6.10
CA CYS A 399 3.39 -12.17 6.51
C CYS A 399 2.30 -12.36 7.58
N ARG A 400 2.28 -11.48 8.59
CA ARG A 400 1.27 -11.53 9.65
C ARG A 400 -0.11 -11.16 9.13
N ARG A 401 -0.23 -10.19 8.21
CA ARG A 401 -1.52 -9.85 7.59
C ARG A 401 -2.06 -11.01 6.76
N PHE A 402 -1.20 -11.64 5.95
CA PHE A 402 -1.55 -12.83 5.18
C PHE A 402 -2.08 -13.95 6.07
N MET A 403 -1.33 -14.36 7.11
CA MET A 403 -1.77 -15.42 8.03
C MET A 403 -3.01 -15.02 8.83
N ALA A 404 -3.11 -13.77 9.28
CA ALA A 404 -4.31 -13.24 9.95
C ALA A 404 -5.55 -13.36 9.07
N SER A 405 -5.43 -13.10 7.76
CA SER A 405 -6.56 -13.24 6.83
C SER A 405 -7.08 -14.68 6.71
N LEU A 406 -6.26 -15.68 7.06
CA LEU A 406 -6.62 -17.11 7.06
C LEU A 406 -7.12 -17.61 8.43
N GLU A 407 -7.18 -16.73 9.42
CA GLU A 407 -7.69 -17.02 10.76
C GLU A 407 -9.18 -16.67 10.91
N ARG A 408 -9.79 -17.20 11.98
CA ARG A 408 -11.18 -16.86 12.32
C ARG A 408 -11.28 -15.45 12.91
N SER A 409 -12.49 -14.89 12.90
CA SER A 409 -12.83 -13.68 13.64
C SER A 409 -12.37 -13.78 15.10
N ALA A 410 -11.86 -12.69 15.65
CA ALA A 410 -11.77 -12.55 17.10
C ALA A 410 -13.19 -12.26 17.64
N VAL A 411 -13.46 -12.59 18.90
CA VAL A 411 -14.75 -12.28 19.54
C VAL A 411 -14.50 -11.34 20.70
N ARG A 412 -15.11 -10.16 20.63
CA ARG A 412 -15.11 -9.17 21.72
C ARG A 412 -16.43 -9.22 22.45
N GLU A 413 -16.36 -9.39 23.76
CA GLU A 413 -17.49 -9.22 24.67
C GLU A 413 -17.45 -7.79 25.21
N SER A 414 -18.53 -7.04 25.02
CA SER A 414 -18.70 -5.68 25.50
C SER A 414 -19.84 -5.65 26.51
N THR A 415 -19.59 -5.05 27.66
CA THR A 415 -20.57 -4.88 28.74
C THR A 415 -20.87 -3.40 28.90
N ARG A 416 -22.15 -3.05 28.95
CA ARG A 416 -22.65 -1.71 29.29
C ARG A 416 -23.53 -1.84 30.53
N ALA A 417 -23.15 -1.16 31.60
CA ALA A 417 -24.00 -0.99 32.77
C ALA A 417 -24.58 0.42 32.76
N THR A 418 -25.89 0.53 32.93
CA THR A 418 -26.62 1.80 33.02
C THR A 418 -26.92 2.08 34.49
N VAL A 419 -26.43 3.22 34.95
CA VAL A 419 -26.53 3.67 36.35
C VAL A 419 -27.33 4.97 36.37
N ASP A 420 -28.47 4.96 37.04
CA ASP A 420 -29.28 6.16 37.26
C ASP A 420 -28.87 6.83 38.56
N VAL A 421 -28.62 8.14 38.52
CA VAL A 421 -28.28 8.96 39.69
C VAL A 421 -29.23 10.15 39.71
N ASN A 422 -30.27 10.09 40.54
CA ASN A 422 -31.29 11.14 40.65
C ASN A 422 -31.93 11.52 39.29
N GLY A 423 -32.19 10.53 38.42
CA GLY A 423 -32.75 10.75 37.09
C GLY A 423 -31.72 11.12 36.01
N HIS A 424 -30.44 11.22 36.35
CA HIS A 424 -29.35 11.38 35.38
C HIS A 424 -28.73 10.03 35.05
N VAL A 425 -28.69 9.69 33.76
CA VAL A 425 -28.23 8.39 33.29
C VAL A 425 -26.74 8.41 32.98
N PHE A 426 -26.03 7.45 33.54
CA PHE A 426 -24.61 7.21 33.32
C PHE A 426 -24.36 5.81 32.77
N HIS A 427 -23.33 5.67 31.94
CA HIS A 427 -22.87 4.40 31.41
C HIS A 427 -21.47 4.06 31.89
N LEU A 428 -21.34 2.87 32.44
CA LEU A 428 -20.06 2.20 32.66
C LEU A 428 -19.86 1.18 31.54
N LYS A 429 -18.81 1.35 30.74
CA LYS A 429 -18.50 0.48 29.59
C LYS A 429 -17.27 -0.36 29.86
N GLY A 430 -17.36 -1.63 29.50
CA GLY A 430 -16.28 -2.60 29.56
C GLY A 430 -16.18 -3.38 28.28
N SER A 431 -15.00 -3.90 27.98
CA SER A 431 -14.84 -4.91 26.94
C SER A 431 -13.59 -5.74 27.16
N ARG A 432 -13.61 -6.96 26.61
CA ARG A 432 -12.47 -7.87 26.55
C ARG A 432 -12.57 -8.76 25.32
N LEU A 433 -11.43 -9.19 24.79
CA LEU A 433 -11.39 -10.34 23.91
C LEU A 433 -11.71 -11.62 24.70
N VAL A 434 -12.68 -12.38 24.22
CA VAL A 434 -13.01 -13.72 24.74
C VAL A 434 -12.51 -14.81 23.80
N GLU A 435 -12.33 -14.49 22.52
CA GLU A 435 -11.58 -15.31 21.57
C GLU A 435 -10.61 -14.42 20.79
N GLU A 436 -9.33 -14.78 20.78
CA GLU A 436 -8.28 -14.01 20.08
C GLU A 436 -8.40 -14.13 18.54
N GLY A 437 -8.69 -15.32 18.00
CA GLY A 437 -8.76 -15.51 16.55
C GLY A 437 -7.53 -14.96 15.82
N TRP A 438 -7.73 -14.10 14.81
CA TRP A 438 -6.64 -13.47 14.06
C TRP A 438 -5.77 -12.49 14.86
N THR A 439 -6.24 -11.96 15.99
CA THR A 439 -5.48 -10.95 16.76
C THR A 439 -4.22 -11.53 17.37
N GLU A 440 -4.17 -12.83 17.59
CA GLU A 440 -3.00 -13.54 18.12
C GLU A 440 -1.80 -13.46 17.15
N VAL A 441 -1.99 -13.87 15.88
CA VAL A 441 -0.94 -13.81 14.86
C VAL A 441 -0.57 -12.36 14.51
N TYR A 442 -1.54 -11.45 14.62
CA TYR A 442 -1.37 -10.03 14.37
C TYR A 442 -0.99 -9.22 15.62
N GLY A 443 -0.69 -9.87 16.74
CA GLY A 443 -0.45 -9.27 18.05
C GLY A 443 0.57 -8.13 18.07
N PRO A 444 1.71 -8.19 17.34
CA PRO A 444 2.65 -7.06 17.27
C PRO A 444 2.05 -5.76 16.71
N TYR A 445 0.96 -5.87 15.94
CA TYR A 445 0.30 -4.76 15.26
C TYR A 445 -1.13 -4.52 15.74
N PHE A 446 -1.64 -5.35 16.65
CA PHE A 446 -2.95 -5.22 17.28
C PHE A 446 -2.82 -4.96 18.78
N ARG A 447 -3.67 -4.10 19.34
CA ARG A 447 -3.77 -3.91 20.78
C ARG A 447 -5.24 -3.81 21.16
N ASP A 448 -5.69 -4.68 22.05
CA ASP A 448 -6.99 -4.52 22.68
C ASP A 448 -6.88 -3.48 23.80
N ASN A 449 -7.64 -2.39 23.68
CA ASN A 449 -7.72 -1.35 24.71
C ASN A 449 -8.98 -1.52 25.57
N GLY A 450 -9.53 -2.73 25.63
CA GLY A 450 -10.71 -3.07 26.40
C GLY A 450 -10.49 -2.87 27.90
N VAL A 451 -11.54 -2.43 28.59
CA VAL A 451 -11.55 -2.29 30.06
C VAL A 451 -12.33 -3.46 30.65
N VAL A 452 -11.66 -4.30 31.44
CA VAL A 452 -12.33 -5.42 32.13
C VAL A 452 -13.06 -4.89 33.37
N LEU A 453 -14.38 -5.04 33.37
CA LEU A 453 -15.21 -4.71 34.53
C LEU A 453 -15.27 -5.89 35.51
N PRO A 454 -15.41 -5.64 36.83
CA PRO A 454 -15.74 -6.68 37.79
C PRO A 454 -17.19 -7.15 37.60
N ALA A 455 -17.58 -8.25 38.26
CA ALA A 455 -18.97 -8.69 38.26
C ALA A 455 -19.91 -7.61 38.82
N LEU A 456 -20.98 -7.32 38.07
CA LEU A 456 -22.01 -6.36 38.41
C LEU A 456 -23.35 -7.07 38.59
N LYS A 457 -24.21 -6.55 39.46
CA LYS A 457 -25.56 -7.08 39.72
C LYS A 457 -26.57 -5.94 39.68
N ILE A 458 -27.68 -6.15 38.98
CA ILE A 458 -28.80 -5.20 38.91
C ILE A 458 -29.37 -4.96 40.31
N GLY A 459 -29.78 -3.72 40.58
CA GLY A 459 -30.28 -3.28 41.89
C GLY A 459 -29.18 -2.98 42.91
N ARG A 460 -27.90 -3.14 42.54
CA ARG A 460 -26.78 -2.69 43.36
C ARG A 460 -26.74 -1.16 43.38
N LYS A 461 -26.71 -0.59 44.58
CA LYS A 461 -26.38 0.82 44.79
C LYS A 461 -24.88 1.07 44.66
N ILE A 462 -24.54 2.15 43.97
CA ILE A 462 -23.19 2.51 43.61
C ILE A 462 -22.90 3.92 44.13
N PRO A 463 -22.01 4.09 45.12
CA PRO A 463 -21.68 5.43 45.61
C PRO A 463 -20.89 6.22 44.57
N ILE A 464 -21.42 7.38 44.18
CA ILE A 464 -20.82 8.32 43.24
C ILE A 464 -20.07 9.38 44.04
N ARG A 465 -18.77 9.17 44.25
CA ARG A 465 -17.98 10.01 45.16
C ARG A 465 -17.53 11.33 44.54
N LYS A 466 -17.31 11.33 43.23
CA LYS A 466 -16.79 12.48 42.51
C LYS A 466 -17.51 12.59 41.18
N VAL A 467 -17.98 13.79 40.86
CA VAL A 467 -18.52 14.10 39.55
C VAL A 467 -17.80 15.34 39.03
N GLU A 468 -17.28 15.26 37.82
CA GLU A 468 -16.60 16.37 37.18
C GLU A 468 -17.31 16.73 35.88
N ALA A 469 -17.36 18.03 35.60
CA ALA A 469 -17.78 18.58 34.32
C ALA A 469 -16.61 19.30 33.64
N PRO A 470 -15.53 18.61 33.22
CA PRO A 470 -14.44 19.26 32.49
C PRO A 470 -14.96 19.98 31.25
N ARG A 471 -14.81 21.31 31.26
CA ARG A 471 -15.00 22.14 30.07
C ARG A 471 -13.95 21.76 29.03
N ARG A 472 -14.42 21.50 27.82
CA ARG A 472 -13.61 21.23 26.63
C ARG A 472 -14.04 22.17 25.51
N LEU A 473 -13.16 22.31 24.54
CA LEU A 473 -13.47 22.99 23.29
C LEU A 473 -13.53 21.96 22.18
N THR A 474 -14.44 22.16 21.22
CA THR A 474 -14.39 21.41 19.96
C THR A 474 -13.05 21.67 19.28
N ARG A 475 -12.55 20.66 18.57
CA ARG A 475 -11.24 20.74 17.89
C ARG A 475 -11.48 20.80 16.40
N PRO A 476 -10.66 21.56 15.65
CA PRO A 476 -10.68 21.48 14.20
C PRO A 476 -10.29 20.06 13.76
N PRO A 477 -10.58 19.69 12.52
CA PRO A 477 -10.10 18.42 11.97
C PRO A 477 -8.57 18.36 12.01
N PRO A 478 -7.99 17.15 12.14
CA PRO A 478 -6.54 17.01 12.16
C PRO A 478 -5.95 17.38 10.80
N ARG A 479 -4.73 17.94 10.81
CA ARG A 479 -3.95 18.13 9.59
C ARG A 479 -3.78 16.81 8.83
N LEU A 480 -3.75 16.90 7.50
CA LEU A 480 -3.45 15.74 6.67
C LEU A 480 -2.00 15.31 6.89
N ASN A 481 -1.82 14.02 7.12
CA ASN A 481 -0.51 13.37 7.14
C ASN A 481 -0.38 12.47 5.90
N PRO A 482 0.79 11.90 5.59
CA PRO A 482 0.95 11.09 4.38
C PRO A 482 -0.07 9.93 4.25
N GLY A 483 -0.46 9.30 5.36
CA GLY A 483 -1.46 8.23 5.35
C GLY A 483 -2.89 8.73 5.10
N SER A 484 -3.30 9.84 5.73
CA SER A 484 -4.63 10.41 5.51
C SER A 484 -4.76 11.16 4.19
N LEU A 485 -3.67 11.74 3.67
CA LEU A 485 -3.63 12.32 2.33
C LEU A 485 -3.76 11.24 1.26
N LEU A 486 -3.05 10.12 1.40
CA LEU A 486 -3.18 8.99 0.47
C LEU A 486 -4.61 8.43 0.48
N ALA A 487 -5.21 8.25 1.66
CA ALA A 487 -6.60 7.80 1.77
C ALA A 487 -7.60 8.77 1.15
N LEU A 488 -7.32 10.08 1.22
CA LEU A 488 -8.12 11.11 0.58
C LEU A 488 -7.99 11.02 -0.95
N MET A 489 -6.77 10.96 -1.47
CA MET A 489 -6.51 10.81 -2.91
C MET A 489 -7.22 9.56 -3.46
N GLU A 490 -7.08 8.39 -2.83
CA GLU A 490 -7.77 7.16 -3.27
C GLU A 490 -9.29 7.27 -3.30
N ARG A 491 -9.88 8.11 -2.44
CA ARG A 491 -11.33 8.28 -2.37
C ARG A 491 -11.85 9.20 -3.47
N GLU A 492 -11.09 10.23 -3.82
CA GLU A 492 -11.47 11.21 -4.85
C GLU A 492 -11.11 10.75 -6.27
N GLY A 493 -10.29 9.71 -6.41
CA GLY A 493 -9.80 9.17 -7.68
C GLY A 493 -8.51 9.84 -8.15
#